data_AF-A0A2T6DIN7-F1
#
_entry.id   AF-A0A2T6DIN7-F1
#
_cell.length_a   1.000
_cell.length_b   1.000
_cell.length_c   1.000
_cell.angle_alpha   90.00
_cell.angle_beta   90.00
_cell.angle_gamma   90.00
#
_symmetry.space_group_name_H-M   'P 1'
#
loop_
_entity.id
_entity.type
_entity.pdbx_description
1 polymer ?
#
loop_
_entity_poly.entity_id
_entity_poly.type
_entity_poly.pdbx_seq_one_letter_code
_entity_poly.pdbx_strand_id
1 'polypeptide(L)'
;MNRRSRHPLATRAPIRCFSLVEMMVSVAILSIILVLLVQMVDMTGKVWKSSSMESASFRESRASFESMSRKLSQVILNPYWDYDPPLSATQLSPSKYVRQSDLHLVCGPALGPKGLLTGTPGLFSPGHAVFFLAELGYSEPGAAPDGSVPLPGLLNAAGYYLSYEDTIPRLPKFARELKAGQQRNRFLLMEMCQPAEECRIFQYSGTALTAANAMDWFRVPLAASPPPSRVIAENIVALVFRPRTSLADSGAAPLSTDYVYDTRKYLSAPGETLSRNQLPPLIDITLVAIDEASATRLDQRYPNSAALPSMLQPGTLFNVMSDADYQADLKMLTDFLEKERFTYRVFTTTVSIRQARWNASAN
;
A
#
# COMPACT_ATOMS: atom_id res chain seq x y z
N MET A 1 -26.39 69.23 91.53
CA MET A 1 -25.82 67.91 91.88
C MET A 1 -26.01 66.99 90.67
N ASN A 2 -24.98 66.19 90.35
CA ASN A 2 -24.92 65.13 89.31
C ASN A 2 -24.78 65.54 87.83
N ARG A 3 -24.06 64.81 86.99
CA ARG A 3 -22.82 63.99 87.08
C ARG A 3 -22.52 63.62 85.61
N ARG A 4 -21.26 63.62 85.20
CA ARG A 4 -20.77 63.28 83.85
C ARG A 4 -21.20 61.88 83.40
N SER A 5 -21.39 61.68 82.09
CA SER A 5 -20.96 60.46 81.41
C SER A 5 -20.32 60.81 80.05
N ARG A 6 -19.02 60.50 79.91
CA ARG A 6 -18.30 60.52 78.63
C ARG A 6 -18.24 59.06 78.17
N HIS A 7 -18.75 58.78 76.98
CA HIS A 7 -18.51 57.50 76.30
C HIS A 7 -17.21 57.57 75.48
N PRO A 8 -16.38 56.52 75.47
CA PRO A 8 -15.15 56.49 74.67
C PRO A 8 -15.48 56.17 73.20
N LEU A 9 -14.86 56.92 72.28
CA LEU A 9 -14.89 56.63 70.85
C LEU A 9 -13.94 55.47 70.54
N ALA A 10 -14.46 54.41 69.92
CA ALA A 10 -13.67 53.31 69.40
C ALA A 10 -12.87 53.78 68.17
N THR A 11 -11.56 53.62 68.22
CA THR A 11 -10.65 53.84 67.08
C THR A 11 -10.80 52.70 66.07
N ARG A 12 -11.36 53.00 64.89
CA ARG A 12 -11.33 52.08 63.73
C ARG A 12 -9.88 51.90 63.26
N ALA A 13 -9.45 50.66 63.11
CA ALA A 13 -8.18 50.34 62.44
C ALA A 13 -8.21 50.87 60.99
N PRO A 14 -7.12 51.46 60.49
CA PRO A 14 -7.08 51.97 59.12
C PRO A 14 -7.17 50.80 58.14
N ILE A 15 -8.26 50.76 57.37
CA ILE A 15 -8.36 49.92 56.18
C ILE A 15 -7.34 50.51 55.19
N ARG A 16 -6.26 49.79 54.95
CA ARG A 16 -5.27 50.16 53.93
C ARG A 16 -5.93 49.99 52.57
N CYS A 17 -6.35 51.09 51.97
CA CYS A 17 -6.78 51.12 50.58
C CYS A 17 -5.55 51.05 49.67
N PHE A 18 -5.59 50.19 48.67
CA PHE A 18 -4.51 50.04 47.69
C PHE A 18 -4.26 51.36 46.94
N SER A 19 -2.99 51.69 46.71
CA SER A 19 -2.64 52.87 45.93
C SER A 19 -3.01 52.68 44.46
N LEU A 20 -3.32 53.78 43.77
CA LEU A 20 -3.62 53.77 42.34
C LEU A 20 -2.48 53.16 41.52
N VAL A 21 -1.24 53.33 41.99
CA VAL A 21 -0.03 52.72 41.41
C VAL A 21 -0.02 51.20 41.58
N GLU A 22 -0.34 50.66 42.76
CA GLU A 22 -0.47 49.20 42.98
C GLU A 22 -1.57 48.57 42.12
N MET A 23 -2.68 49.29 41.92
CA MET A 23 -3.74 48.84 41.01
C MET A 23 -3.27 48.84 39.55
N MET A 24 -2.56 49.88 39.09
CA MET A 24 -2.02 49.92 37.73
C MET A 24 -0.96 48.83 37.49
N VAL A 25 -0.07 48.58 38.45
CA VAL A 25 0.95 47.54 38.36
C VAL A 25 0.31 46.15 38.35
N SER A 26 -0.71 45.92 39.18
CA SER A 26 -1.44 44.64 39.21
C SER A 26 -2.17 44.36 37.91
N VAL A 27 -2.81 45.37 37.31
CA VAL A 27 -3.46 45.26 36.00
C VAL A 27 -2.45 45.02 34.88
N ALA A 28 -1.30 45.69 34.92
CA ALA A 28 -0.23 45.47 33.94
C ALA A 28 0.31 44.03 34.00
N ILE A 29 0.62 43.52 35.20
CA ILE A 29 1.09 42.13 35.39
C ILE A 29 0.02 41.14 34.95
N LEU A 30 -1.25 41.35 35.34
CA LEU A 30 -2.36 40.51 34.92
C LEU A 30 -2.50 40.46 33.39
N SER A 31 -2.37 41.61 32.72
CA SER A 31 -2.47 41.69 31.26
C SER A 31 -1.34 40.92 30.55
N ILE A 32 -0.11 41.00 31.06
CA ILE A 32 1.03 40.26 30.51
C ILE A 32 0.83 38.75 30.69
N ILE A 33 0.36 38.33 31.87
CA ILE A 33 0.07 36.91 32.14
C ILE A 33 -1.05 36.40 31.22
N LEU A 34 -2.10 37.19 31.01
CA LEU A 34 -3.21 36.81 30.13
C LEU A 34 -2.75 36.62 28.67
N VAL A 35 -1.89 37.52 28.18
CA VAL A 35 -1.32 37.41 26.83
C VAL A 35 -0.46 36.16 26.68
N LEU A 36 0.37 35.85 27.68
CA LEU A 36 1.18 34.63 27.69
C LEU A 36 0.31 33.36 27.70
N LEU A 37 -0.77 33.34 28.49
CA LEU A 37 -1.70 32.22 28.51
C LEU A 37 -2.39 32.02 27.15
N VAL A 38 -2.81 33.09 26.48
CA VAL A 38 -3.41 33.02 25.14
C VAL A 38 -2.39 32.48 24.12
N GLN A 39 -1.15 32.97 24.14
CA GLN A 39 -0.09 32.46 23.27
C GLN A 39 0.20 30.97 23.48
N MET A 40 0.19 30.52 24.74
CA MET A 40 0.40 29.11 25.07
C MET A 40 -0.76 28.25 24.57
N VAL A 41 -2.02 28.71 24.73
CA VAL A 41 -3.21 28.03 24.21
C VAL A 41 -3.16 27.93 22.67
N ASP A 42 -2.75 28.99 21.97
CA ASP A 42 -2.60 28.98 20.51
C ASP A 42 -1.52 27.99 20.05
N MET A 43 -0.40 27.93 20.77
CA MET A 43 0.69 27.00 20.47
C MET A 43 0.25 25.55 20.69
N THR A 44 -0.41 25.25 21.81
CA THR A 44 -0.97 23.91 22.08
C THR A 44 -2.04 23.54 21.06
N GLY A 45 -2.91 24.47 20.68
CA GLY A 45 -3.94 24.25 19.66
C GLY A 45 -3.35 23.94 18.27
N LYS A 46 -2.27 24.61 17.89
CA LYS A 46 -1.55 24.33 16.63
C LYS A 46 -0.90 22.95 16.65
N VAL A 47 -0.22 22.59 17.73
CA VAL A 47 0.43 21.27 17.88
C VAL A 47 -0.59 20.13 17.88
N TRP A 48 -1.72 20.30 18.59
CA TRP A 48 -2.76 19.29 18.64
C TRP A 48 -3.46 19.11 17.28
N LYS A 49 -3.76 20.22 16.59
CA LYS A 49 -4.31 20.18 15.23
C LYS A 49 -3.34 19.52 14.25
N SER A 50 -2.05 19.86 14.27
CA SER A 50 -1.07 19.26 13.36
C SER A 50 -0.94 17.75 13.59
N SER A 51 -0.84 17.31 14.85
CA SER A 51 -0.73 15.88 15.18
C SER A 51 -2.01 15.08 14.85
N SER A 52 -3.19 15.67 15.10
CA SER A 52 -4.48 15.04 14.79
C SER A 52 -4.73 14.94 13.29
N MET A 53 -4.40 16.00 12.52
CA MET A 53 -4.49 15.99 11.06
C MET A 53 -3.52 14.99 10.43
N GLU A 54 -2.30 14.87 10.96
CA GLU A 54 -1.30 13.89 10.47
C GLU A 54 -1.72 12.45 10.77
N SER A 55 -2.30 12.17 11.95
CA SER A 55 -2.81 10.82 12.24
C SER A 55 -4.10 10.50 11.47
N ALA A 56 -4.90 11.51 11.11
CA ALA A 56 -6.08 11.33 10.27
C ALA A 56 -5.73 11.13 8.79
N SER A 57 -4.68 11.81 8.29
CA SER A 57 -4.32 11.79 6.87
C SER A 57 -3.88 10.43 6.35
N PHE A 58 -3.33 9.56 7.21
CA PHE A 58 -2.84 8.23 6.82
C PHE A 58 -3.75 7.05 7.22
N ARG A 59 -4.98 7.31 7.70
CA ARG A 59 -5.89 6.24 8.15
C ARG A 59 -6.28 5.30 7.01
N GLU A 60 -6.59 5.85 5.83
CA GLU A 60 -6.94 5.08 4.64
C GLU A 60 -5.78 4.20 4.20
N SER A 61 -4.58 4.78 4.06
CA SER A 61 -3.36 4.04 3.69
C SER A 61 -3.09 2.87 4.63
N ARG A 62 -3.27 3.08 5.95
CA ARG A 62 -3.11 2.01 6.95
C ARG A 62 -4.17 0.91 6.81
N ALA A 63 -5.44 1.27 6.70
CA ALA A 63 -6.53 0.30 6.57
C ALA A 63 -6.34 -0.57 5.32
N SER A 64 -5.92 0.04 4.21
CA SER A 64 -5.68 -0.63 2.94
C SER A 64 -4.43 -1.51 2.98
N PHE A 65 -3.38 -1.08 3.67
CA PHE A 65 -2.19 -1.89 3.94
C PHE A 65 -2.51 -3.14 4.79
N GLU A 66 -3.32 -2.99 5.84
CA GLU A 66 -3.75 -4.12 6.69
C GLU A 66 -4.68 -5.09 5.92
N SER A 67 -5.59 -4.56 5.10
CA SER A 67 -6.46 -5.36 4.22
C SER A 67 -5.65 -6.17 3.19
N MET A 68 -4.71 -5.53 2.51
CA MET A 68 -3.80 -6.17 1.56
C MET A 68 -2.99 -7.29 2.24
N SER A 69 -2.39 -6.99 3.40
CA SER A 69 -1.59 -7.96 4.15
C SER A 69 -2.42 -9.18 4.57
N ARG A 70 -3.67 -8.97 4.98
CA ARG A 70 -4.60 -10.04 5.34
C ARG A 70 -4.93 -10.92 4.15
N LYS A 71 -5.28 -10.35 3.00
CA LYS A 71 -5.61 -11.11 1.79
C LYS A 71 -4.40 -11.86 1.23
N LEU A 72 -3.21 -11.25 1.25
CA LEU A 72 -1.98 -11.91 0.84
C LEU A 72 -1.61 -13.10 1.74
N SER A 73 -1.96 -13.06 3.04
CA SER A 73 -1.74 -14.22 3.93
C SER A 73 -2.58 -15.45 3.57
N GLN A 74 -3.61 -15.27 2.75
CA GLN A 74 -4.56 -16.30 2.30
C GLN A 74 -4.27 -16.82 0.89
N VAL A 75 -3.09 -16.52 0.34
CA VAL A 75 -2.67 -17.06 -0.96
C VAL A 75 -2.71 -18.60 -0.96
N ILE A 76 -3.18 -19.17 -2.07
CA ILE A 76 -3.25 -20.62 -2.29
C ILE A 76 -2.53 -20.98 -3.59
N LEU A 77 -1.77 -22.08 -3.54
CA LEU A 77 -1.12 -22.69 -4.71
C LEU A 77 -1.55 -24.15 -4.95
N ASN A 78 -2.05 -24.86 -3.93
CA ASN A 78 -2.46 -26.27 -4.01
C ASN A 78 -1.50 -27.17 -4.84
N PRO A 79 -0.22 -27.29 -4.46
CA PRO A 79 0.73 -28.08 -5.23
C PRO A 79 0.47 -29.60 -5.08
N TYR A 80 0.57 -30.33 -6.19
CA TYR A 80 0.46 -31.78 -6.27
C TYR A 80 1.68 -32.38 -6.99
N TRP A 81 1.90 -33.69 -6.84
CA TRP A 81 2.95 -34.40 -7.58
C TRP A 81 2.37 -34.92 -8.88
N ASP A 82 3.04 -34.59 -9.98
CA ASP A 82 2.69 -35.08 -11.31
C ASP A 82 3.97 -35.32 -12.10
N TYR A 83 3.83 -35.97 -13.25
CA TYR A 83 4.89 -36.17 -14.20
C TYR A 83 5.42 -34.83 -14.73
N ASP A 84 6.70 -34.79 -15.08
CA ASP A 84 7.24 -33.67 -15.82
C ASP A 84 6.55 -33.57 -17.18
N PRO A 85 6.07 -32.38 -17.58
CA PRO A 85 5.42 -32.23 -18.87
C PRO A 85 6.42 -32.61 -19.96
N PRO A 86 5.99 -33.33 -21.01
CA PRO A 86 6.87 -33.73 -22.10
C PRO A 86 7.51 -32.48 -22.72
N LEU A 87 8.83 -32.41 -22.69
CA LEU A 87 9.61 -31.25 -23.18
C LEU A 87 9.54 -31.10 -24.71
N SER A 88 9.03 -32.11 -25.41
CA SER A 88 8.85 -32.14 -26.87
C SER A 88 7.78 -33.18 -27.24
N ALA A 89 7.11 -32.99 -28.38
CA ALA A 89 6.17 -33.96 -28.96
C ALA A 89 6.80 -35.34 -29.23
N THR A 90 8.13 -35.42 -29.26
CA THR A 90 8.90 -36.66 -29.46
C THR A 90 9.32 -37.36 -28.17
N GLN A 91 9.20 -36.69 -27.02
CA GLN A 91 9.56 -37.24 -25.70
C GLN A 91 8.30 -37.43 -24.88
N LEU A 92 7.50 -38.43 -25.26
CA LEU A 92 6.18 -38.73 -24.67
C LEU A 92 6.27 -39.48 -23.33
N SER A 93 7.44 -40.00 -22.97
CA SER A 93 7.65 -40.73 -21.71
C SER A 93 8.09 -39.77 -20.60
N PRO A 94 7.32 -39.66 -19.50
CA PRO A 94 7.73 -38.96 -18.30
C PRO A 94 9.08 -39.45 -17.77
N SER A 95 9.93 -38.53 -17.32
CA SER A 95 11.25 -38.86 -16.79
C SER A 95 11.29 -38.83 -15.26
N LYS A 96 10.45 -38.00 -14.63
CA LYS A 96 10.43 -37.84 -13.17
C LYS A 96 9.11 -37.26 -12.67
N TYR A 97 8.88 -37.42 -11.37
CA TYR A 97 7.84 -36.67 -10.67
C TYR A 97 8.36 -35.29 -10.26
N VAL A 98 7.53 -34.28 -10.46
CA VAL A 98 7.79 -32.89 -10.12
C VAL A 98 6.56 -32.30 -9.45
N ARG A 99 6.76 -31.27 -8.64
CA ARG A 99 5.63 -30.51 -8.10
C ARG A 99 4.99 -29.71 -9.22
N GLN A 100 3.67 -29.83 -9.34
CA GLN A 100 2.82 -29.09 -10.27
C GLN A 100 1.75 -28.31 -9.51
N SER A 101 1.23 -27.26 -10.14
CA SER A 101 0.14 -26.44 -9.63
C SER A 101 -0.57 -25.74 -10.79
N ASP A 102 -1.89 -25.78 -10.78
CA ASP A 102 -2.74 -25.02 -11.69
C ASP A 102 -2.92 -23.56 -11.27
N LEU A 103 -2.44 -23.21 -10.08
CA LEU A 103 -2.51 -21.86 -9.52
C LEU A 103 -1.18 -21.14 -9.74
N HIS A 104 -1.16 -19.85 -9.40
CA HIS A 104 -0.03 -18.98 -9.69
C HIS A 104 0.08 -17.89 -8.63
N LEU A 105 1.28 -17.70 -8.07
CA LEU A 105 1.66 -16.45 -7.43
C LEU A 105 2.83 -15.83 -8.18
N VAL A 106 2.72 -14.53 -8.42
CA VAL A 106 3.82 -13.74 -8.97
C VAL A 106 3.92 -12.39 -8.26
N CYS A 107 5.13 -11.98 -7.89
CA CYS A 107 5.42 -10.64 -7.40
C CYS A 107 6.74 -10.11 -7.99
N GLY A 108 6.89 -8.79 -8.00
CA GLY A 108 8.08 -8.13 -8.53
C GLY A 108 7.78 -6.72 -9.04
N PRO A 109 8.71 -6.08 -9.76
CA PRO A 109 8.51 -4.77 -10.35
C PRO A 109 7.23 -4.74 -11.21
N ALA A 110 6.44 -3.68 -11.08
CA ALA A 110 5.20 -3.53 -11.86
C ALA A 110 5.50 -3.21 -13.32
N LEU A 111 6.40 -2.25 -13.57
CA LEU A 111 6.87 -1.88 -14.91
C LEU A 111 8.39 -1.96 -15.00
N GLY A 112 8.90 -1.85 -16.22
CA GLY A 112 10.33 -1.92 -16.56
C GLY A 112 10.69 -3.21 -17.31
N PRO A 113 11.99 -3.49 -17.52
CA PRO A 113 12.45 -4.66 -18.28
C PRO A 113 11.96 -6.00 -17.71
N LYS A 114 11.71 -6.03 -16.40
CA LYS A 114 11.23 -7.20 -15.63
C LYS A 114 9.80 -7.02 -15.13
N GLY A 115 9.08 -6.04 -15.67
CA GLY A 115 7.79 -5.59 -15.17
C GLY A 115 6.68 -6.62 -15.38
N LEU A 116 5.92 -6.90 -14.32
CA LEU A 116 4.76 -7.79 -14.37
C LEU A 116 3.62 -7.24 -15.21
N LEU A 117 3.53 -5.93 -15.38
CA LEU A 117 2.50 -5.24 -16.15
C LEU A 117 3.03 -4.68 -17.47
N THR A 118 4.29 -4.98 -17.83
CA THR A 118 4.87 -4.61 -19.11
C THR A 118 4.04 -5.23 -20.25
N GLY A 119 3.50 -4.37 -21.12
CA GLY A 119 2.61 -4.74 -22.20
C GLY A 119 1.11 -4.51 -21.94
N THR A 120 0.72 -4.09 -20.73
CA THR A 120 -0.67 -3.67 -20.42
C THR A 120 -0.88 -2.23 -20.92
N PRO A 121 -1.72 -1.97 -21.93
CA PRO A 121 -1.85 -0.64 -22.52
C PRO A 121 -2.38 0.40 -21.53
N GLY A 122 -1.86 1.62 -21.60
CA GLY A 122 -2.40 2.78 -20.87
C GLY A 122 -2.13 2.79 -19.36
N LEU A 123 -1.39 1.81 -18.83
CA LEU A 123 -1.13 1.71 -17.40
C LEU A 123 0.28 2.20 -17.05
N PHE A 124 0.37 3.26 -16.23
CA PHE A 124 1.61 3.68 -15.60
C PHE A 124 1.62 3.20 -14.15
N SER A 125 2.43 2.17 -13.87
CA SER A 125 2.52 1.53 -12.56
C SER A 125 3.94 1.56 -12.01
N PRO A 126 4.28 2.56 -11.16
CA PRO A 126 5.55 2.60 -10.46
C PRO A 126 5.59 1.60 -9.30
N GLY A 127 6.79 1.25 -8.83
CA GLY A 127 6.97 0.29 -7.75
C GLY A 127 6.73 -1.16 -8.18
N HIS A 128 6.26 -1.98 -7.24
CA HIS A 128 6.03 -3.42 -7.42
C HIS A 128 4.55 -3.75 -7.57
N ALA A 129 4.28 -4.94 -8.09
CA ALA A 129 2.97 -5.56 -8.12
C ALA A 129 3.03 -6.99 -7.57
N VAL A 130 1.89 -7.49 -7.12
CA VAL A 130 1.70 -8.89 -6.73
C VAL A 130 0.36 -9.37 -7.26
N PHE A 131 0.33 -10.57 -7.83
CA PHE A 131 -0.86 -11.24 -8.32
C PHE A 131 -0.88 -12.67 -7.79
N PHE A 132 -2.03 -13.09 -7.27
CA PHE A 132 -2.20 -14.38 -6.62
C PHE A 132 -3.65 -14.85 -6.67
N LEU A 133 -3.87 -16.10 -6.26
CA LEU A 133 -5.20 -16.66 -6.06
C LEU A 133 -5.47 -16.88 -4.58
N ALA A 134 -6.70 -16.59 -4.16
CA ALA A 134 -7.18 -16.79 -2.79
C ALA A 134 -8.69 -17.04 -2.78
N GLU A 135 -9.18 -17.75 -1.76
CA GLU A 135 -10.60 -17.99 -1.52
C GLU A 135 -11.26 -16.74 -0.91
N LEU A 136 -11.55 -15.74 -1.73
CA LEU A 136 -12.13 -14.47 -1.28
C LEU A 136 -13.66 -14.47 -1.31
N GLY A 137 -14.30 -15.41 -2.01
CA GLY A 137 -15.75 -15.49 -2.13
C GLY A 137 -16.37 -14.33 -2.91
N TYR A 138 -15.59 -13.68 -3.79
CA TYR A 138 -16.08 -12.59 -4.61
C TYR A 138 -16.76 -13.14 -5.88
N SER A 139 -18.04 -12.85 -6.03
CA SER A 139 -18.83 -13.20 -7.22
C SER A 139 -19.39 -11.93 -7.86
N GLU A 140 -19.75 -12.01 -9.14
CA GLU A 140 -20.45 -10.92 -9.79
C GLU A 140 -21.85 -10.71 -9.16
N PRO A 141 -22.27 -9.45 -8.89
CA PRO A 141 -23.62 -9.17 -8.41
C PRO A 141 -24.67 -9.66 -9.41
N GLY A 142 -25.47 -10.66 -9.03
CA GLY A 142 -26.48 -11.26 -9.91
C GLY A 142 -25.99 -12.47 -10.71
N ALA A 143 -24.77 -12.97 -10.47
CA ALA A 143 -24.23 -14.19 -11.08
C ALA A 143 -25.09 -15.44 -10.80
N ALA A 144 -25.81 -15.47 -9.68
CA ALA A 144 -26.76 -16.52 -9.34
C ALA A 144 -28.03 -16.37 -10.18
N PRO A 145 -28.31 -17.29 -11.13
CA PRO A 145 -29.49 -17.20 -12.02
C PRO A 145 -30.83 -17.28 -11.26
N ASP A 146 -30.81 -17.79 -10.03
CA ASP A 146 -31.94 -18.04 -9.15
C ASP A 146 -32.03 -17.08 -7.94
N GLY A 147 -31.12 -16.09 -7.86
CA GLY A 147 -31.01 -15.21 -6.69
C GLY A 147 -30.38 -15.87 -5.46
N SER A 148 -29.70 -17.02 -5.62
CA SER A 148 -28.94 -17.66 -4.55
C SER A 148 -27.77 -16.80 -4.06
N VAL A 149 -27.43 -17.00 -2.78
CA VAL A 149 -26.36 -16.26 -2.10
C VAL A 149 -25.00 -16.71 -2.67
N PRO A 150 -24.07 -15.77 -2.94
CA PRO A 150 -22.70 -16.09 -3.32
C PRO A 150 -22.09 -17.15 -2.39
N LEU A 151 -21.43 -18.16 -2.96
CA LEU A 151 -20.79 -19.18 -2.14
C LEU A 151 -19.60 -18.56 -1.38
N PRO A 152 -19.55 -18.70 -0.04
CA PRO A 152 -18.37 -18.31 0.71
C PRO A 152 -17.20 -19.22 0.32
N GLY A 153 -16.05 -18.62 -0.01
CA GLY A 153 -14.82 -19.37 -0.34
C GLY A 153 -14.63 -19.68 -1.83
N LEU A 154 -15.33 -19.00 -2.73
CA LEU A 154 -14.97 -19.06 -4.15
C LEU A 154 -13.53 -18.56 -4.38
N LEU A 155 -12.83 -19.24 -5.29
CA LEU A 155 -11.47 -18.88 -5.68
C LEU A 155 -11.51 -17.63 -6.56
N ASN A 156 -10.73 -16.63 -6.19
CA ASN A 156 -10.61 -15.39 -6.92
C ASN A 156 -9.16 -15.12 -7.30
N ALA A 157 -8.99 -14.59 -8.50
CA ALA A 157 -7.76 -13.94 -8.93
C ALA A 157 -7.71 -12.54 -8.33
N ALA A 158 -6.71 -12.27 -7.51
CA ALA A 158 -6.51 -11.00 -6.84
C ALA A 158 -5.10 -10.45 -7.10
N GLY A 159 -4.93 -9.14 -6.90
CA GLY A 159 -3.62 -8.52 -6.97
C GLY A 159 -3.59 -7.08 -6.50
N TYR A 160 -2.38 -6.59 -6.27
CA TYR A 160 -2.12 -5.22 -5.86
C TYR A 160 -1.02 -4.62 -6.71
N TYR A 161 -1.22 -3.37 -7.12
CA TYR A 161 -0.26 -2.58 -7.88
C TYR A 161 -0.52 -1.09 -7.65
N LEU A 162 0.44 -0.23 -7.99
CA LEU A 162 0.22 1.21 -8.00
C LEU A 162 -0.18 1.67 -9.40
N SER A 163 -1.06 2.68 -9.51
CA SER A 163 -1.30 3.41 -10.76
C SER A 163 -1.04 4.89 -10.54
N TYR A 164 -0.38 5.56 -11.47
CA TYR A 164 -0.35 7.02 -11.52
C TYR A 164 -1.19 7.51 -12.68
N GLU A 165 -2.33 8.10 -12.36
CA GLU A 165 -3.31 8.50 -13.36
C GLU A 165 -4.16 9.68 -12.86
N ASP A 166 -4.87 10.30 -13.80
CA ASP A 166 -5.88 11.30 -13.48
C ASP A 166 -7.10 10.64 -12.83
N THR A 167 -7.48 11.16 -11.67
CA THR A 167 -8.63 10.65 -10.90
C THR A 167 -9.97 11.22 -11.38
N ILE A 168 -9.97 12.32 -12.16
CA ILE A 168 -11.20 12.96 -12.64
C ILE A 168 -12.09 12.02 -13.46
N PRO A 169 -11.58 11.19 -14.38
CA PRO A 169 -12.37 10.21 -15.13
C PRO A 169 -13.08 9.16 -14.26
N ARG A 170 -12.57 8.88 -13.05
CA ARG A 170 -13.16 7.92 -12.10
C ARG A 170 -14.33 8.48 -11.30
N LEU A 171 -14.48 9.80 -11.26
CA LEU A 171 -15.58 10.43 -10.54
C LEU A 171 -16.92 10.12 -11.21
N PRO A 172 -18.02 10.06 -10.45
CA PRO A 172 -19.36 10.00 -11.02
C PRO A 172 -19.60 11.13 -12.02
N LYS A 173 -20.42 10.87 -13.04
CA LYS A 173 -20.62 11.78 -14.19
C LYS A 173 -20.87 13.23 -13.77
N PHE A 174 -21.74 13.46 -12.78
CA PHE A 174 -22.05 14.81 -12.29
C PHE A 174 -20.83 15.54 -11.70
N ALA A 175 -19.99 14.83 -10.94
CA ALA A 175 -18.80 15.40 -10.31
C ALA A 175 -17.69 15.65 -11.33
N ARG A 176 -17.59 14.78 -12.34
CA ARG A 176 -16.69 14.94 -13.48
C ARG A 176 -17.04 16.17 -14.32
N GLU A 177 -18.33 16.40 -14.58
CA GLU A 177 -18.80 17.59 -15.32
C GLU A 177 -18.51 18.89 -14.56
N LEU A 178 -18.65 18.89 -13.22
CA LEU A 178 -18.30 20.04 -12.38
C LEU A 178 -16.80 20.37 -12.41
N LYS A 179 -15.95 19.37 -12.64
CA LYS A 179 -14.49 19.49 -12.71
C LYS A 179 -13.95 19.42 -14.13
N ALA A 180 -14.78 19.68 -15.14
CA ALA A 180 -14.36 19.65 -16.53
C ALA A 180 -13.15 20.57 -16.77
N GLY A 181 -12.11 20.05 -17.42
CA GLY A 181 -10.86 20.78 -17.69
C GLY A 181 -9.86 20.82 -16.53
N GLN A 182 -10.18 20.24 -15.37
CA GLN A 182 -9.21 19.99 -14.31
C GLN A 182 -8.52 18.64 -14.51
N GLN A 183 -7.26 18.56 -14.10
CA GLN A 183 -6.51 17.30 -14.00
C GLN A 183 -6.13 17.11 -12.54
N ARG A 184 -6.26 15.89 -12.02
CA ARG A 184 -5.86 15.52 -10.66
C ARG A 184 -5.12 14.20 -10.71
N ASN A 185 -3.82 14.25 -10.95
CA ASN A 185 -3.01 13.03 -10.96
C ASN A 185 -2.70 12.59 -9.53
N ARG A 186 -2.87 11.30 -9.26
CA ARG A 186 -2.61 10.71 -7.96
C ARG A 186 -1.93 9.35 -8.13
N PHE A 187 -1.08 9.01 -7.17
CA PHE A 187 -0.63 7.64 -7.02
C PHE A 187 -1.70 6.86 -6.26
N LEU A 188 -2.28 5.87 -6.92
CA LEU A 188 -3.39 5.07 -6.43
C LEU A 188 -2.88 3.67 -6.12
N LEU A 189 -3.17 3.17 -4.92
CA LEU A 189 -3.07 1.75 -4.63
C LEU A 189 -4.31 1.06 -5.19
N MET A 190 -4.09 0.22 -6.18
CA MET A 190 -5.12 -0.52 -6.88
C MET A 190 -5.20 -1.94 -6.35
N GLU A 191 -6.42 -2.40 -6.09
CA GLU A 191 -6.74 -3.80 -5.87
C GLU A 191 -7.44 -4.35 -7.10
N MET A 192 -6.83 -5.35 -7.73
CA MET A 192 -7.48 -6.17 -8.73
C MET A 192 -8.21 -7.32 -8.03
N CYS A 193 -9.46 -7.58 -8.40
CA CYS A 193 -10.19 -8.77 -7.97
C CYS A 193 -11.16 -9.19 -9.08
N GLN A 194 -10.88 -10.32 -9.71
CA GLN A 194 -11.81 -10.90 -10.68
C GLN A 194 -12.94 -11.65 -9.95
N PRO A 195 -14.19 -11.48 -10.39
CA PRO A 195 -15.27 -12.40 -10.01
C PRO A 195 -14.86 -13.85 -10.26
N ALA A 196 -15.36 -14.77 -9.44
CA ALA A 196 -15.01 -16.18 -9.55
C ALA A 196 -15.44 -16.75 -10.92
N GLU A 197 -16.55 -16.27 -11.45
CA GLU A 197 -17.15 -16.68 -12.73
C GLU A 197 -16.29 -16.29 -13.94
N GLU A 198 -15.53 -15.20 -13.82
CA GLU A 198 -14.66 -14.66 -14.87
C GLU A 198 -13.19 -15.02 -14.67
N CYS A 199 -12.86 -15.83 -13.64
CA CYS A 199 -11.48 -16.11 -13.27
C CYS A 199 -10.72 -16.82 -14.41
N ARG A 200 -9.85 -16.07 -15.09
CA ARG A 200 -9.15 -16.55 -16.28
C ARG A 200 -8.02 -17.55 -16.02
N ILE A 201 -7.69 -17.86 -14.76
CA ILE A 201 -6.60 -18.78 -14.43
C ILE A 201 -6.77 -20.16 -15.08
N PHE A 202 -8.02 -20.58 -15.30
CA PHE A 202 -8.38 -21.86 -15.93
C PHE A 202 -8.77 -21.73 -17.42
N GLN A 203 -8.83 -20.51 -17.95
CA GLN A 203 -9.21 -20.26 -19.35
C GLN A 203 -8.00 -20.47 -20.28
N TYR A 204 -7.60 -21.72 -20.49
CA TYR A 204 -6.67 -22.11 -21.57
C TYR A 204 -7.48 -22.69 -22.73
N SER A 205 -7.58 -21.96 -23.84
CA SER A 205 -8.32 -22.37 -25.05
C SER A 205 -7.55 -23.42 -25.87
N GLY A 206 -7.18 -24.55 -25.26
CA GLY A 206 -6.43 -25.64 -25.91
C GLY A 206 -4.97 -25.32 -26.25
N THR A 207 -4.51 -24.08 -26.02
CA THR A 207 -3.11 -23.69 -26.12
C THR A 207 -2.36 -24.10 -24.85
N ALA A 208 -1.22 -24.78 -25.01
CA ALA A 208 -0.37 -25.12 -23.88
C ALA A 208 0.04 -23.85 -23.11
N LEU A 209 0.16 -23.98 -21.79
CA LEU A 209 0.74 -22.94 -20.93
C LEU A 209 2.23 -22.78 -21.29
N THR A 210 2.63 -21.56 -21.60
CA THR A 210 4.00 -21.17 -21.99
C THR A 210 4.41 -19.93 -21.22
N ALA A 211 5.70 -19.57 -21.27
CA ALA A 211 6.19 -18.32 -20.69
C ALA A 211 5.46 -17.07 -21.25
N ALA A 212 5.00 -17.12 -22.51
CA ALA A 212 4.38 -15.97 -23.18
C ALA A 212 2.97 -15.66 -22.65
N ASN A 213 2.19 -16.69 -22.29
CA ASN A 213 0.81 -16.55 -21.83
C ASN A 213 0.61 -16.80 -20.33
N ALA A 214 1.68 -17.08 -19.58
CA ALA A 214 1.61 -17.40 -18.15
C ALA A 214 1.01 -16.28 -17.27
N MET A 215 1.05 -15.04 -17.75
CA MET A 215 0.57 -13.83 -17.06
C MET A 215 -0.78 -13.32 -17.59
N ASP A 216 -1.35 -13.96 -18.60
CA ASP A 216 -2.56 -13.47 -19.28
C ASP A 216 -3.80 -13.49 -18.38
N TRP A 217 -3.81 -14.38 -17.37
CA TRP A 217 -4.91 -14.49 -16.43
C TRP A 217 -5.15 -13.21 -15.61
N PHE A 218 -4.16 -12.31 -15.49
CA PHE A 218 -4.34 -10.98 -14.89
C PHE A 218 -4.07 -9.82 -15.86
N ARG A 219 -3.16 -9.97 -16.83
CA ARG A 219 -2.88 -8.91 -17.80
C ARG A 219 -4.06 -8.63 -18.72
N VAL A 220 -4.75 -9.66 -19.20
CA VAL A 220 -5.90 -9.50 -20.11
C VAL A 220 -7.07 -8.79 -19.40
N PRO A 221 -7.49 -9.18 -18.19
CA PRO A 221 -8.50 -8.43 -17.44
C PRO A 221 -8.08 -6.99 -17.13
N LEU A 222 -6.81 -6.75 -16.78
CA LEU A 222 -6.32 -5.40 -16.49
C LEU A 222 -6.27 -4.49 -17.73
N ALA A 223 -6.24 -5.06 -18.93
CA ALA A 223 -6.36 -4.32 -20.19
C ALA A 223 -7.82 -4.04 -20.60
N ALA A 224 -8.81 -4.62 -19.90
CA ALA A 224 -10.22 -4.37 -20.16
C ALA A 224 -10.65 -2.95 -19.75
N SER A 225 -11.78 -2.47 -20.27
CA SER A 225 -12.34 -1.16 -19.95
C SER A 225 -13.80 -1.28 -19.48
N PRO A 226 -14.09 -1.05 -18.18
CA PRO A 226 -13.14 -0.82 -17.09
C PRO A 226 -12.40 -2.12 -16.68
N PRO A 227 -11.16 -2.04 -16.17
CA PRO A 227 -10.50 -3.19 -15.59
C PRO A 227 -11.22 -3.61 -14.29
N PRO A 228 -11.15 -4.90 -13.87
CA PRO A 228 -11.70 -5.39 -12.61
C PRO A 228 -10.78 -5.00 -11.43
N SER A 229 -10.48 -3.70 -11.34
CA SER A 229 -9.66 -3.11 -10.31
C SER A 229 -10.31 -1.89 -9.68
N ARG A 230 -10.11 -1.75 -8.38
CA ARG A 230 -10.65 -0.66 -7.57
C ARG A 230 -9.54 0.05 -6.81
N VAL A 231 -9.72 1.34 -6.59
CA VAL A 231 -8.83 2.13 -5.72
C VAL A 231 -9.11 1.71 -4.28
N ILE A 232 -8.07 1.35 -3.53
CA ILE A 232 -8.18 1.07 -2.10
C ILE A 232 -7.50 2.14 -1.24
N ALA A 233 -6.52 2.87 -1.78
CA ALA A 233 -5.98 4.05 -1.12
C ALA A 233 -5.41 5.03 -2.15
N GLU A 234 -5.54 6.33 -1.89
CA GLU A 234 -4.84 7.38 -2.62
C GLU A 234 -3.47 7.69 -1.96
N ASN A 235 -2.62 8.41 -2.71
CA ASN A 235 -1.36 8.99 -2.26
C ASN A 235 -0.27 7.99 -1.84
N ILE A 236 -0.21 6.84 -2.50
CA ILE A 236 0.81 5.81 -2.24
C ILE A 236 1.95 5.90 -3.26
N VAL A 237 3.08 6.48 -2.87
CA VAL A 237 4.19 6.79 -3.80
C VAL A 237 5.13 5.60 -4.05
N ALA A 238 5.17 4.62 -3.16
CA ALA A 238 5.95 3.40 -3.36
C ALA A 238 5.28 2.17 -2.73
N LEU A 239 5.44 1.04 -3.41
CA LEU A 239 4.99 -0.28 -2.98
C LEU A 239 6.09 -1.28 -3.35
N VAL A 240 6.57 -2.07 -2.39
CA VAL A 240 7.68 -3.00 -2.55
C VAL A 240 7.31 -4.33 -1.90
N PHE A 241 7.50 -5.42 -2.65
CA PHE A 241 7.34 -6.79 -2.17
C PHE A 241 8.68 -7.51 -2.16
N ARG A 242 9.02 -8.14 -1.03
CA ARG A 242 10.27 -8.89 -0.82
C ARG A 242 9.99 -10.33 -0.39
N PRO A 243 10.01 -11.29 -1.33
CA PRO A 243 9.82 -12.70 -1.01
C PRO A 243 11.06 -13.28 -0.31
N ARG A 244 10.88 -13.89 0.86
CA ARG A 244 11.96 -14.44 1.70
C ARG A 244 11.63 -15.86 2.17
N THR A 245 12.68 -16.63 2.43
CA THR A 245 12.57 -17.90 3.15
C THR A 245 12.14 -17.67 4.60
N SER A 246 11.75 -18.73 5.30
CA SER A 246 11.55 -18.67 6.73
C SER A 246 12.91 -18.59 7.45
N LEU A 247 12.92 -18.09 8.69
CA LEU A 247 14.12 -18.10 9.53
C LEU A 247 14.63 -19.53 9.79
N ALA A 248 13.70 -20.50 9.88
CA ALA A 248 14.02 -21.90 10.17
C ALA A 248 14.68 -22.63 8.99
N ASP A 249 14.37 -22.25 7.74
CA ASP A 249 14.84 -22.99 6.57
C ASP A 249 16.17 -22.47 6.02
N SER A 250 16.44 -21.16 6.13
CA SER A 250 17.68 -20.54 5.60
C SER A 250 17.95 -19.14 6.17
N GLY A 251 17.59 -18.86 7.44
CA GLY A 251 17.88 -17.56 8.05
C GLY A 251 17.16 -16.38 7.40
N ALA A 252 16.00 -16.61 6.78
CA ALA A 252 15.25 -15.61 6.01
C ALA A 252 16.03 -15.01 4.82
N ALA A 253 16.84 -15.80 4.13
CA ALA A 253 17.50 -15.39 2.90
C ALA A 253 16.50 -14.90 1.82
N PRO A 254 16.86 -13.88 1.01
CA PRO A 254 16.11 -13.48 -0.17
C PRO A 254 15.87 -14.64 -1.13
N LEU A 255 14.65 -14.74 -1.68
CA LEU A 255 14.29 -15.78 -2.66
C LEU A 255 14.54 -15.37 -4.12
N SER A 256 14.98 -14.12 -4.32
CA SER A 256 15.26 -13.55 -5.62
C SER A 256 16.41 -12.55 -5.49
N THR A 257 17.07 -12.24 -6.60
CA THR A 257 18.10 -11.19 -6.69
C THR A 257 17.54 -9.88 -7.24
N ASP A 258 16.34 -9.89 -7.82
CA ASP A 258 15.75 -8.76 -8.53
C ASP A 258 14.29 -8.51 -8.15
N TYR A 259 13.89 -8.98 -6.96
CA TYR A 259 12.53 -8.93 -6.41
C TYR A 259 11.48 -9.71 -7.20
N VAL A 260 11.81 -10.30 -8.35
CA VAL A 260 10.88 -11.13 -9.11
C VAL A 260 10.80 -12.50 -8.47
N TYR A 261 9.59 -12.89 -8.08
CA TYR A 261 9.29 -14.25 -7.66
C TYR A 261 8.05 -14.73 -8.38
N ASP A 262 8.20 -15.83 -9.11
CA ASP A 262 7.17 -16.40 -9.97
C ASP A 262 7.17 -17.92 -9.74
N THR A 263 6.01 -18.46 -9.32
CA THR A 263 5.86 -19.90 -9.08
C THR A 263 5.95 -20.73 -10.36
N ARG A 264 5.77 -20.09 -11.52
CA ARG A 264 5.85 -20.64 -12.87
C ARG A 264 7.10 -20.18 -13.64
N LYS A 265 8.11 -19.61 -12.96
CA LYS A 265 9.36 -19.16 -13.57
C LYS A 265 10.03 -20.24 -14.44
N TYR A 266 9.86 -21.51 -14.08
CA TYR A 266 10.33 -22.68 -14.84
C TYR A 266 9.85 -22.71 -16.31
N LEU A 267 8.75 -22.05 -16.66
CA LEU A 267 8.29 -21.93 -18.04
C LEU A 267 9.23 -21.07 -18.89
N SER A 268 9.81 -20.02 -18.31
CA SER A 268 10.79 -19.14 -18.96
C SER A 268 12.24 -19.57 -18.74
N ALA A 269 12.50 -20.26 -17.62
CA ALA A 269 13.83 -20.70 -17.19
C ALA A 269 13.73 -22.14 -16.65
N PRO A 270 13.73 -23.18 -17.50
CA PRO A 270 13.48 -24.57 -17.08
C PRO A 270 14.40 -25.13 -16.00
N GLY A 271 15.59 -24.55 -15.82
CA GLY A 271 16.52 -24.89 -14.74
C GLY A 271 16.18 -24.29 -13.36
N GLU A 272 15.21 -23.37 -13.29
CA GLU A 272 14.75 -22.78 -12.03
C GLU A 272 13.81 -23.76 -11.30
N THR A 273 14.34 -24.44 -10.29
CA THR A 273 13.59 -25.39 -9.46
C THR A 273 13.13 -24.79 -8.13
N LEU A 274 13.78 -23.73 -7.67
CA LEU A 274 13.58 -23.17 -6.33
C LEU A 274 12.18 -22.56 -6.15
N SER A 275 11.69 -21.78 -7.11
CA SER A 275 10.33 -21.22 -7.06
C SER A 275 9.27 -22.13 -7.66
N ARG A 276 9.66 -23.24 -8.31
CA ARG A 276 8.76 -24.08 -9.12
C ARG A 276 7.61 -24.63 -8.27
N ASN A 277 6.42 -24.07 -8.48
CA ASN A 277 5.19 -24.44 -7.79
C ASN A 277 5.34 -24.46 -6.25
N GLN A 278 6.10 -23.49 -5.72
CA GLN A 278 6.26 -23.27 -4.28
C GLN A 278 5.91 -21.82 -3.93
N LEU A 279 5.16 -21.62 -2.84
CA LEU A 279 4.91 -20.28 -2.32
C LEU A 279 6.09 -19.80 -1.47
N PRO A 280 6.40 -18.50 -1.47
CA PRO A 280 7.40 -17.96 -0.57
C PRO A 280 6.86 -18.02 0.87
N PRO A 281 7.63 -18.50 1.87
CA PRO A 281 7.17 -18.54 3.26
C PRO A 281 6.78 -17.17 3.82
N LEU A 282 7.58 -16.16 3.50
CA LEU A 282 7.43 -14.79 3.98
C LEU A 282 7.45 -13.82 2.80
N ILE A 283 6.65 -12.77 2.87
CA ILE A 283 6.76 -11.60 2.00
C ILE A 283 6.83 -10.36 2.89
N ASP A 284 7.96 -9.65 2.86
CA ASP A 284 8.02 -8.31 3.45
C ASP A 284 7.36 -7.32 2.48
N ILE A 285 6.41 -6.54 2.99
CA ILE A 285 5.70 -5.50 2.24
C ILE A 285 6.12 -4.16 2.82
N THR A 286 6.56 -3.25 1.95
CA THR A 286 6.80 -1.85 2.30
C THR A 286 5.93 -0.96 1.44
N LEU A 287 5.22 -0.03 2.09
CA LEU A 287 4.34 0.94 1.47
C LEU A 287 4.71 2.34 1.98
N VAL A 288 4.90 3.29 1.06
CA VAL A 288 5.19 4.69 1.40
C VAL A 288 4.02 5.56 0.97
N ALA A 289 3.38 6.21 1.93
CA ALA A 289 2.24 7.10 1.71
C ALA A 289 2.65 8.57 1.91
N ILE A 290 2.01 9.48 1.19
CA ILE A 290 2.10 10.93 1.43
C ILE A 290 0.72 11.50 1.81
N ASP A 291 0.68 12.65 2.47
CA ASP A 291 -0.58 13.32 2.79
C ASP A 291 -1.17 14.07 1.58
N GLU A 292 -2.47 14.40 1.62
CA GLU A 292 -3.17 15.05 0.50
C GLU A 292 -2.57 16.42 0.12
N ALA A 293 -2.04 17.14 1.12
CA ALA A 293 -1.38 18.42 0.89
C ALA A 293 -0.09 18.24 0.07
N SER A 294 0.71 17.22 0.38
CA SER A 294 1.92 16.88 -0.38
C SER A 294 1.57 16.33 -1.75
N ALA A 295 0.54 15.50 -1.88
CA ALA A 295 0.07 15.00 -3.18
C ALA A 295 -0.37 16.14 -4.10
N THR A 296 -1.07 17.14 -3.58
CA THR A 296 -1.46 18.33 -4.34
C THR A 296 -0.24 19.14 -4.80
N ARG A 297 0.77 19.31 -3.93
CA ARG A 297 2.03 19.98 -4.31
C ARG A 297 2.82 19.18 -5.35
N LEU A 298 2.82 17.86 -5.24
CA LEU A 298 3.46 16.96 -6.20
C LEU A 298 2.81 17.10 -7.57
N ASP A 299 1.49 17.04 -7.65
CA ASP A 299 0.71 17.18 -8.89
C ASP A 299 0.90 18.55 -9.55
N GLN A 300 0.95 19.63 -8.75
CA GLN A 300 1.26 20.98 -9.24
C GLN A 300 2.68 21.11 -9.81
N ARG A 301 3.65 20.39 -9.22
CA ARG A 301 5.06 20.47 -9.61
C ARG A 301 5.40 19.54 -10.77
N TYR A 302 4.75 18.39 -10.84
CA TYR A 302 4.98 17.32 -11.81
C TYR A 302 3.65 16.93 -12.47
N PRO A 303 3.19 17.68 -13.48
CA PRO A 303 1.81 17.61 -13.99
C PRO A 303 1.50 16.33 -14.79
N ASN A 304 2.49 15.50 -15.08
CA ASN A 304 2.30 14.25 -15.82
C ASN A 304 3.40 13.23 -15.46
N SER A 305 3.18 11.98 -15.87
CA SER A 305 4.10 10.88 -15.58
C SER A 305 5.50 11.08 -16.17
N ALA A 306 5.64 11.77 -17.31
CA ALA A 306 6.94 12.06 -17.91
C ALA A 306 7.74 13.12 -17.12
N ALA A 307 7.05 14.00 -16.38
CA ALA A 307 7.68 15.01 -15.54
C ALA A 307 8.07 14.48 -14.14
N LEU A 308 7.62 13.28 -13.75
CA LEU A 308 7.93 12.73 -12.43
C LEU A 308 9.45 12.55 -12.26
N PRO A 309 9.99 12.88 -11.07
CA PRO A 309 11.40 12.69 -10.77
C PRO A 309 11.78 11.21 -10.79
N SER A 310 13.04 10.91 -11.09
CA SER A 310 13.53 9.53 -11.24
C SER A 310 13.19 8.63 -10.05
N MET A 311 13.20 9.14 -8.82
CA MET A 311 12.86 8.38 -7.62
C MET A 311 11.41 7.83 -7.61
N LEU A 312 10.51 8.41 -8.40
CA LEU A 312 9.11 7.99 -8.55
C LEU A 312 8.84 7.31 -9.89
N GLN A 313 9.85 7.18 -10.75
CA GLN A 313 9.75 6.49 -12.03
C GLN A 313 9.89 4.97 -11.83
N PRO A 314 9.22 4.15 -12.66
CA PRO A 314 9.41 2.70 -12.61
C PRO A 314 10.86 2.29 -12.92
N GLY A 315 11.35 1.28 -12.21
CA GLY A 315 12.65 0.64 -12.49
C GLY A 315 13.88 1.47 -12.09
N THR A 316 13.75 2.50 -11.26
CA THR A 316 14.89 3.29 -10.76
C THR A 316 15.35 2.82 -9.37
N LEU A 317 14.42 2.69 -8.44
CA LEU A 317 14.62 2.15 -7.09
C LEU A 317 14.09 0.72 -6.99
N PHE A 318 14.61 -0.02 -6.03
CA PHE A 318 14.20 -1.39 -5.68
C PHE A 318 14.41 -2.39 -6.83
N ASN A 319 15.57 -2.31 -7.48
CA ASN A 319 15.94 -3.21 -8.57
C ASN A 319 16.78 -4.42 -8.14
N VAL A 320 17.53 -4.28 -7.04
CA VAL A 320 18.41 -5.31 -6.50
C VAL A 320 17.93 -5.74 -5.13
N MET A 321 17.67 -7.04 -4.98
CA MET A 321 17.13 -7.62 -3.75
C MET A 321 18.27 -7.98 -2.80
N SER A 322 18.80 -6.96 -2.12
CA SER A 322 19.70 -7.11 -0.97
C SER A 322 19.24 -6.20 0.17
N ASP A 323 19.60 -6.53 1.41
CA ASP A 323 19.25 -5.68 2.56
C ASP A 323 19.93 -4.31 2.49
N ALA A 324 21.17 -4.25 2.00
CA ALA A 324 21.90 -3.00 1.81
C ALA A 324 21.27 -2.10 0.74
N ASP A 325 20.99 -2.66 -0.44
CA ASP A 325 20.38 -1.91 -1.55
C ASP A 325 18.96 -1.46 -1.21
N TYR A 326 18.18 -2.32 -0.56
CA TYR A 326 16.85 -1.95 -0.07
C TYR A 326 16.88 -0.74 0.86
N GLN A 327 17.80 -0.71 1.84
CA GLN A 327 17.92 0.42 2.76
C GLN A 327 18.45 1.68 2.06
N ALA A 328 19.38 1.52 1.12
CA ALA A 328 19.88 2.63 0.31
C ALA A 328 18.77 3.23 -0.57
N ASP A 329 17.98 2.40 -1.24
CA ASP A 329 16.87 2.81 -2.09
C ASP A 329 15.74 3.47 -1.28
N LEU A 330 15.39 2.90 -0.14
CA LEU A 330 14.42 3.50 0.77
C LEU A 330 14.92 4.86 1.27
N LYS A 331 16.20 4.97 1.62
CA LYS A 331 16.81 6.23 2.05
C LYS A 331 16.80 7.27 0.92
N MET A 332 17.12 6.87 -0.31
CA MET A 332 17.08 7.77 -1.48
C MET A 332 15.67 8.31 -1.72
N LEU A 333 14.64 7.46 -1.59
CA LEU A 333 13.25 7.90 -1.67
C LEU A 333 12.89 8.86 -0.54
N THR A 334 13.21 8.54 0.71
CA THR A 334 12.87 9.40 1.86
C THR A 334 13.61 10.72 1.83
N ASP A 335 14.91 10.73 1.49
CA ASP A 335 15.70 11.95 1.33
C ASP A 335 15.10 12.86 0.25
N PHE A 336 14.61 12.28 -0.84
CA PHE A 336 13.88 13.02 -1.88
C PHE A 336 12.58 13.64 -1.33
N LEU A 337 11.74 12.85 -0.63
CA LEU A 337 10.49 13.34 -0.06
C LEU A 337 10.74 14.47 0.96
N GLU A 338 11.78 14.35 1.79
CA GLU A 338 12.18 15.36 2.76
C GLU A 338 12.69 16.64 2.08
N LYS A 339 13.54 16.51 1.07
CA LYS A 339 14.04 17.63 0.28
C LYS A 339 12.91 18.40 -0.40
N GLU A 340 11.90 17.69 -0.90
CA GLU A 340 10.70 18.26 -1.50
C GLU A 340 9.66 18.73 -0.48
N ARG A 341 9.93 18.54 0.82
CA ARG A 341 9.04 18.88 1.94
C ARG A 341 7.69 18.20 1.83
N PHE A 342 7.66 16.95 1.41
CA PHE A 342 6.47 16.12 1.45
C PHE A 342 6.37 15.41 2.80
N THR A 343 5.20 15.49 3.42
CA THR A 343 4.89 14.72 4.63
C THR A 343 4.56 13.30 4.20
N TYR A 344 5.32 12.33 4.73
CA TYR A 344 5.21 10.93 4.34
C TYR A 344 5.21 9.99 5.54
N ARG A 345 4.74 8.76 5.31
CA ARG A 345 4.79 7.67 6.27
C ARG A 345 5.14 6.35 5.59
N VAL A 346 6.08 5.64 6.20
CA VAL A 346 6.50 4.30 5.76
C VAL A 346 5.78 3.25 6.61
N PHE A 347 5.13 2.30 5.96
CA PHE A 347 4.52 1.12 6.55
C PHE A 347 5.28 -0.11 6.08
N THR A 348 5.78 -0.91 7.02
CA THR A 348 6.46 -2.17 6.71
C THR A 348 5.88 -3.28 7.57
N THR A 349 5.65 -4.45 6.96
CA THR A 349 5.23 -5.65 7.68
C THR A 349 5.72 -6.90 6.95
N THR A 350 5.91 -7.97 7.71
CA THR A 350 6.22 -9.29 7.18
C THR A 350 4.95 -10.13 7.19
N VAL A 351 4.50 -10.55 6.02
CA VAL A 351 3.34 -11.43 5.88
C VAL A 351 3.82 -12.87 5.78
N SER A 352 3.32 -13.73 6.68
CA SER A 352 3.51 -15.17 6.57
C SER A 352 2.43 -15.79 5.68
N ILE A 353 2.84 -16.58 4.70
CA ILE A 353 1.92 -17.29 3.81
C ILE A 353 1.64 -18.66 4.40
N ARG A 354 0.40 -18.87 4.85
CA ARG A 354 0.01 -20.07 5.60
C ARG A 354 0.11 -21.36 4.79
N GLN A 355 -0.10 -21.26 3.47
CA GLN A 355 -0.08 -22.40 2.55
C GLN A 355 1.31 -22.68 1.96
N ALA A 356 2.36 -22.00 2.44
CA ALA A 356 3.72 -22.22 1.95
C ALA A 356 4.26 -23.57 2.44
N ARG A 357 4.28 -24.56 1.54
CA ARG A 357 4.95 -25.86 1.73
C ARG A 357 6.36 -25.82 1.15
N TRP A 358 7.18 -24.96 1.74
CA TRP A 358 8.54 -24.69 1.26
C TRP A 358 9.46 -25.89 1.43
N ASN A 359 10.24 -26.18 0.40
CA ASN A 359 11.32 -27.16 0.46
C ASN A 359 12.54 -26.65 -0.31
N ALA A 360 13.58 -26.27 0.43
CA ALA A 360 14.85 -25.82 -0.13
C ALA A 360 15.65 -26.93 -0.84
N SER A 361 15.31 -28.21 -0.62
CA SER A 361 16.04 -29.37 -1.16
C SER A 361 15.31 -30.11 -2.30
N ALA A 362 14.26 -29.52 -2.89
CA ALA A 362 13.53 -30.14 -4.00
C ALA A 362 14.37 -30.13 -5.31
N ASN A 363 15.35 -31.01 -5.38
CA ASN A 363 16.09 -31.40 -6.58
C ASN A 363 15.71 -32.82 -7.01
#